data_AF-A0A9Q1IX51-F1
#
_entry.id   AF-A0A9Q1IX51-F1
#
_cell.length_a   1.000
_cell.length_b   1.000
_cell.length_c   1.000
_cell.angle_alpha   90.00
_cell.angle_beta   90.00
_cell.angle_gamma   90.00
#
_symmetry.space_group_name_H-M   'P 1'
#
loop_
_entity.id
_entity.type
_entity.pdbx_description
1 polymer ?
#
loop_
_entity_poly.entity_id
_entity_poly.type
_entity_poly.pdbx_seq_one_letter_code
_entity_poly.pdbx_strand_id
1 'polypeptide(L)'
;MPDEVNTKGCGICTMYNYLFVAGGIKGYGDKCKLSDKVFCYNPITDNWSEIRPLKQPRSQLKLVSMEGFLYAIGGECLFTVEKYDPRMDRWTTVAPLPKGAFAVAHEATICNGELYVSGGSLFYRLLKYDPKRDEWQECPYNNSRKKSTDMVAFKNFIYRFDVNRDQGVNVFKYNTVVKMWHDSASLQQTNPLPFRCAIIGNNIYCVNKSQTLQFIVEEENARFGPEPLKAPFEAKGVLFPFVLSLPEKAETISV
;
A
#
# COMPACT_ATOMS: atom_id res chain seq x y z
N MET A 1 -0.71 14.80 -15.78
CA MET A 1 0.29 14.59 -14.70
C MET A 1 1.56 15.33 -15.07
N PRO A 2 2.15 16.17 -14.19
CA PRO A 2 3.39 16.89 -14.47
C PRO A 2 4.57 15.94 -14.76
N ASP A 3 5.49 16.37 -15.63
CA ASP A 3 6.69 15.60 -16.04
C ASP A 3 7.70 15.37 -14.90
N GLU A 4 7.49 16.06 -13.79
CA GLU A 4 8.32 16.00 -12.59
C GLU A 4 7.86 14.90 -11.62
N VAL A 5 6.63 14.40 -11.79
CA VAL A 5 6.11 13.29 -10.99
C VAL A 5 6.86 12.01 -11.37
N ASN A 6 7.63 11.47 -10.44
CA ASN A 6 8.32 10.20 -10.66
C ASN A 6 7.33 9.03 -10.55
N THR A 7 7.34 8.15 -11.54
CA THR A 7 6.52 6.92 -11.53
C THR A 7 7.28 5.71 -10.98
N LYS A 8 8.61 5.81 -10.82
CA LYS A 8 9.46 4.73 -10.32
C LYS A 8 9.85 4.98 -8.87
N GLY A 9 9.54 4.02 -8.00
CA GLY A 9 9.94 4.04 -6.59
C GLY A 9 9.30 5.17 -5.78
N CYS A 10 8.25 5.81 -6.28
CA CYS A 10 7.48 6.79 -5.51
C CYS A 10 6.51 6.09 -4.56
N GLY A 11 6.11 6.82 -3.52
CA GLY A 11 5.03 6.44 -2.63
C GLY A 11 3.75 7.08 -3.11
N ILE A 12 2.65 6.33 -3.07
CA ILE A 12 1.34 6.80 -3.53
C ILE A 12 0.30 6.47 -2.46
N CYS A 13 -0.56 7.43 -2.11
CA CYS A 13 -1.73 7.17 -1.27
C CYS A 13 -2.85 8.16 -1.58
N THR A 14 -4.06 7.85 -1.10
CA THR A 14 -5.20 8.76 -1.14
C THR A 14 -5.47 9.33 0.24
N MET A 15 -5.88 10.60 0.32
CA MET A 15 -6.34 11.24 1.56
C MET A 15 -7.39 12.30 1.20
N TYR A 16 -8.55 12.28 1.84
CA TYR A 16 -9.66 13.21 1.56
C TYR A 16 -10.05 13.33 0.07
N ASN A 17 -10.03 12.21 -0.66
CA ASN A 17 -10.27 12.14 -2.11
C ASN A 17 -9.19 12.81 -2.99
N TYR A 18 -8.06 13.23 -2.43
CA TYR A 18 -6.89 13.65 -3.19
C TYR A 18 -5.92 12.48 -3.33
N LEU A 19 -5.20 12.44 -4.46
CA LEU A 19 -4.12 11.49 -4.69
C LEU A 19 -2.78 12.17 -4.43
N PHE A 20 -1.95 11.57 -3.59
CA PHE A 20 -0.62 12.07 -3.26
C PHE A 20 0.44 11.16 -3.86
N VAL A 21 1.47 11.76 -4.45
CA VAL A 21 2.65 11.07 -4.97
C VAL A 21 3.89 11.73 -4.37
N ALA A 22 4.72 10.96 -3.67
CA ALA A 22 5.90 11.46 -2.98
C ALA A 22 7.18 10.77 -3.45
N GLY A 23 8.23 11.56 -3.63
CA GLY A 23 9.59 11.12 -3.91
C GLY A 23 9.73 10.32 -5.21
N GLY A 24 10.52 9.25 -5.15
CA GLY A 24 10.84 8.38 -6.27
C GLY A 24 12.19 8.69 -6.91
N ILE A 25 12.42 8.06 -8.05
CA ILE A 25 13.67 8.09 -8.78
C ILE A 25 13.46 8.63 -10.19
N LYS A 26 14.28 9.61 -10.59
CA LYS A 26 14.39 10.09 -11.97
C LYS A 26 15.66 9.57 -12.63
N GLY A 27 15.58 9.21 -13.90
CA GLY A 27 16.72 8.74 -14.70
C GLY A 27 17.01 7.24 -14.56
N TYR A 28 18.10 6.80 -15.19
CA TYR A 28 18.53 5.40 -15.24
C TYR A 28 20.06 5.31 -15.14
N GLY A 29 20.56 4.21 -14.55
CA GLY A 29 22.00 3.99 -14.36
C GLY A 29 22.66 5.09 -13.54
N ASP A 30 23.82 5.56 -13.98
CA ASP A 30 24.64 6.55 -13.28
C ASP A 30 24.01 7.95 -13.18
N LYS A 31 22.91 8.21 -13.90
CA LYS A 31 22.14 9.47 -13.85
C LYS A 31 20.92 9.38 -12.94
N CYS A 32 20.82 8.35 -12.11
CA CYS A 32 19.77 8.16 -11.11
C CYS A 32 19.79 9.30 -10.08
N LYS A 33 18.68 10.04 -9.96
CA LYS A 33 18.49 11.08 -8.94
C LYS A 33 17.27 10.77 -8.09
N LEU A 34 17.47 10.73 -6.78
CA LEU A 34 16.39 10.65 -5.81
C LEU A 34 15.63 11.98 -5.77
N SER A 35 14.33 11.93 -5.55
CA SER A 35 13.48 13.11 -5.39
C SER A 35 12.88 13.20 -3.99
N ASP A 36 12.73 14.41 -3.50
CA ASP A 36 11.99 14.81 -2.31
C ASP A 36 10.63 15.45 -2.63
N LYS A 37 10.35 15.72 -3.91
CA LYS A 37 9.12 16.39 -4.34
C LYS A 37 7.88 15.59 -3.96
N VAL A 38 6.81 16.32 -3.65
CA VAL A 38 5.50 15.74 -3.33
C VAL A 38 4.43 16.45 -4.13
N PHE A 39 3.59 15.68 -4.81
CA PHE A 39 2.51 16.19 -5.64
C PHE A 39 1.17 15.71 -5.10
N CYS A 40 0.18 16.58 -5.20
CA CYS A 40 -1.21 16.34 -4.84
C CYS A 40 -2.08 16.56 -6.07
N TYR A 41 -2.92 15.58 -6.39
CA TYR A 41 -3.91 15.65 -7.45
C TYR A 41 -5.32 15.77 -6.88
N ASN A 42 -6.05 16.75 -7.40
CA ASN A 42 -7.46 16.96 -7.11
C ASN A 42 -8.32 16.40 -8.26
N PRO A 43 -9.10 15.32 -8.04
CA PRO A 43 -9.95 14.74 -9.06
C PRO A 43 -11.15 15.60 -9.45
N ILE A 44 -11.57 16.55 -8.60
CA ILE A 44 -12.71 17.43 -8.90
C ILE A 44 -12.31 18.50 -9.91
N THR A 45 -11.09 19.03 -9.77
CA THR A 45 -10.59 20.10 -10.65
C THR A 45 -9.65 19.61 -11.74
N ASP A 46 -9.38 18.30 -11.78
CA ASP A 46 -8.39 17.65 -12.65
C ASP A 46 -7.00 18.32 -12.64
N ASN A 47 -6.57 18.79 -11.46
CA ASN A 47 -5.33 19.56 -11.34
C ASN A 47 -4.34 18.90 -10.40
N TRP A 48 -3.07 18.96 -10.81
CA TRP A 48 -1.93 18.62 -9.99
C TRP A 48 -1.34 19.88 -9.35
N SER A 49 -0.89 19.75 -8.12
CA SER A 49 -0.20 20.79 -7.35
C SER A 49 1.01 20.20 -6.66
N GLU A 50 2.12 20.94 -6.61
CA GLU A 50 3.25 20.58 -5.75
C GLU A 50 2.95 21.08 -4.33
N ILE A 51 3.14 20.21 -3.34
CA ILE A 51 3.07 20.57 -1.91
C ILE A 51 4.47 20.56 -1.32
N ARG A 52 4.63 20.81 -0.02
CA ARG A 52 5.97 20.82 0.58
C ARG A 52 6.76 19.55 0.29
N PRO A 53 8.03 19.70 -0.14
CA PRO A 53 8.89 18.56 -0.33
C PRO A 53 9.18 17.88 1.00
N LEU A 54 9.49 16.59 0.92
CA LEU A 54 10.06 15.81 2.01
C LEU A 54 11.33 16.49 2.52
N LYS A 55 11.66 16.31 3.80
CA LYS A 55 12.91 16.83 4.38
C LYS A 55 14.16 16.19 3.79
N GLN A 56 14.02 15.00 3.21
CA GLN A 56 15.07 14.32 2.50
C GLN A 56 14.49 13.55 1.29
N PRO A 57 15.25 13.41 0.21
CA PRO A 57 14.85 12.59 -0.93
C PRO A 57 14.67 11.12 -0.56
N ARG A 58 13.64 10.47 -1.14
CA ARG A 58 13.29 9.08 -0.83
C ARG A 58 12.93 8.31 -2.10
N SER A 59 13.46 7.11 -2.27
CA SER A 59 12.99 6.10 -3.23
C SER A 59 12.48 4.86 -2.52
N GLN A 60 11.61 4.09 -3.17
CA GLN A 60 11.01 2.86 -2.64
C GLN A 60 10.33 3.05 -1.27
N LEU A 61 9.92 4.28 -0.96
CA LEU A 61 9.21 4.62 0.27
C LEU A 61 7.79 4.06 0.26
N LYS A 62 7.20 4.00 1.45
CA LYS A 62 5.77 3.78 1.62
C LYS A 62 5.12 5.08 2.06
N LEU A 63 4.02 5.43 1.39
CA LEU A 63 3.22 6.60 1.71
C LEU A 63 1.85 6.11 2.15
N VAL A 64 1.40 6.54 3.33
CA VAL A 64 0.08 6.17 3.87
C VAL A 64 -0.54 7.38 4.55
N SER A 65 -1.87 7.47 4.54
CA SER A 65 -2.62 8.50 5.25
C SER A 65 -3.24 7.94 6.52
N MET A 66 -3.04 8.59 7.66
CA MET A 66 -3.65 8.20 8.94
C MET A 66 -4.07 9.45 9.71
N GLU A 67 -5.31 9.48 10.19
CA GLU A 67 -5.86 10.57 11.02
C GLU A 67 -5.67 11.99 10.41
N GLY A 68 -5.73 12.09 9.08
CA GLY A 68 -5.59 13.37 8.36
C GLY A 68 -4.14 13.85 8.15
N PHE A 69 -3.15 12.99 8.43
CA PHE A 69 -1.74 13.23 8.14
C PHE A 69 -1.25 12.23 7.09
N LEU A 70 -0.18 12.60 6.36
CA LEU A 70 0.55 11.65 5.52
C LEU A 70 1.81 11.18 6.25
N TYR A 71 2.16 9.91 6.09
CA TYR A 71 3.37 9.32 6.63
C TYR A 71 4.24 8.79 5.48
N ALA A 72 5.43 9.36 5.33
CA ALA A 72 6.46 8.91 4.41
C ALA A 72 7.45 8.02 5.16
N ILE A 73 7.36 6.71 4.90
CA ILE A 73 8.01 5.66 5.69
C ILE A 73 9.20 5.11 4.92
N GLY A 74 10.38 5.23 5.54
CA GLY A 74 11.63 4.64 5.05
C GLY A 74 11.96 5.04 3.61
N GLY A 75 12.50 4.07 2.89
CA GLY A 75 13.03 4.20 1.54
C GLY A 75 14.33 3.42 1.42
N GLU A 76 14.93 3.44 0.25
CA GLU A 76 16.22 2.81 0.03
C GLU A 76 17.27 3.39 1.00
N CYS A 77 17.84 2.54 1.85
CA CYS A 77 18.80 2.90 2.90
C CYS A 77 18.30 3.91 3.96
N LEU A 78 16.98 4.07 4.11
CA LEU A 78 16.39 5.01 5.07
C LEU A 78 15.49 4.32 6.10
N PHE A 79 15.73 4.64 7.38
CA PHE A 79 14.91 4.18 8.50
C PHE A 79 13.96 5.26 9.02
N THR A 80 14.27 6.52 8.75
CA THR A 80 13.51 7.69 9.18
C THR A 80 12.09 7.68 8.63
N VAL A 81 11.16 8.23 9.41
CA VAL A 81 9.76 8.40 9.01
C VAL A 81 9.39 9.87 9.17
N GLU A 82 8.66 10.39 8.20
CA GLU A 82 8.20 11.78 8.21
C GLU A 82 6.67 11.83 8.19
N LYS A 83 6.10 12.76 8.95
CA LYS A 83 4.67 13.03 9.04
C LYS A 83 4.37 14.42 8.49
N TYR A 84 3.47 14.50 7.51
CA TYR A 84 2.98 15.73 6.91
C TYR A 84 1.68 16.17 7.56
N ASP A 85 1.65 17.40 8.05
CA ASP A 85 0.43 18.10 8.44
C ASP A 85 -0.04 19.01 7.29
N PRO A 86 -1.16 18.69 6.62
CA PRO A 86 -1.69 19.50 5.53
C PRO A 86 -2.20 20.87 5.98
N ARG A 87 -2.51 21.07 7.26
CA ARG A 87 -3.01 22.36 7.80
C ARG A 87 -1.89 23.36 7.99
N MET A 88 -0.71 22.85 8.32
CA MET A 88 0.50 23.66 8.51
C MET A 88 1.40 23.66 7.27
N ASP A 89 1.08 22.82 6.27
CA ASP A 89 1.95 22.56 5.12
C ASP A 89 3.37 22.27 5.60
N ARG A 90 3.53 21.22 6.42
CA ARG A 90 4.81 20.94 7.08
C ARG A 90 5.04 19.46 7.34
N TRP A 91 6.23 18.99 6.95
CA TRP A 91 6.76 17.69 7.34
C TRP A 91 7.48 17.78 8.70
N THR A 92 7.29 16.75 9.52
CA THR A 92 7.92 16.58 10.83
C THR A 92 8.51 15.18 10.93
N THR A 93 9.65 15.02 11.58
CA THR A 93 10.23 13.69 11.77
C THR A 93 9.52 13.04 12.94
N VAL A 94 9.18 11.76 12.79
CA VAL A 94 8.63 10.91 13.86
C VAL A 94 9.59 9.74 14.10
N ALA A 95 9.29 8.88 15.06
CA ALA A 95 10.16 7.78 15.42
C ALA A 95 10.58 6.94 14.18
N PRO A 96 11.89 6.69 14.02
CA PRO A 96 12.38 5.92 12.89
C PRO A 96 12.05 4.44 13.06
N LEU A 97 12.02 3.72 11.95
CA LEU A 97 12.01 2.26 11.93
C LEU A 97 13.22 1.71 12.73
N PRO A 98 13.08 0.59 13.45
CA PRO A 98 14.17 -0.02 14.22
C PRO A 98 15.39 -0.35 13.34
N LYS A 99 16.53 0.33 13.62
CA LYS A 99 17.79 0.13 12.89
C LYS A 99 18.28 -1.32 13.00
N GLY A 100 18.87 -1.84 11.92
CA GLY A 100 19.48 -3.18 11.87
C GLY A 100 18.48 -4.33 11.70
N ALA A 101 17.40 -4.36 12.48
CA ALA A 101 16.38 -5.42 12.42
C ALA A 101 15.36 -5.21 11.28
N PHE A 102 15.11 -3.97 10.87
CA PHE A 102 14.12 -3.59 9.86
C PHE A 102 14.76 -2.77 8.73
N ALA A 103 15.59 -3.42 7.92
CA ALA A 103 16.39 -2.77 6.88
C ALA A 103 15.57 -2.02 5.82
N VAL A 104 14.41 -2.56 5.43
CA VAL A 104 13.59 -2.02 4.35
C VAL A 104 12.12 -2.18 4.68
N ALA A 105 11.34 -1.11 4.54
CA ALA A 105 9.88 -1.17 4.54
C ALA A 105 9.39 -1.73 3.20
N HIS A 106 8.70 -2.86 3.24
CA HIS A 106 8.17 -3.52 2.06
C HIS A 106 6.76 -3.09 1.75
N GLU A 107 5.86 -3.11 2.72
CA GLU A 107 4.49 -2.60 2.55
C GLU A 107 4.02 -1.88 3.80
N ALA A 108 3.04 -1.00 3.65
CA ALA A 108 2.42 -0.30 4.76
C ALA A 108 0.91 -0.19 4.54
N THR A 109 0.14 -0.30 5.62
CA THR A 109 -1.32 -0.17 5.59
C THR A 109 -1.83 0.40 6.91
N ILE A 110 -3.07 0.89 6.91
CA ILE A 110 -3.75 1.37 8.12
C ILE A 110 -4.88 0.42 8.46
N CYS A 111 -4.94 -0.05 9.69
CA CYS A 111 -6.04 -0.87 10.19
C CYS A 111 -6.45 -0.34 11.56
N ASN A 112 -7.75 -0.10 11.77
CA ASN A 112 -8.30 0.37 13.04
C ASN A 112 -7.64 1.64 13.60
N GLY A 113 -7.28 2.58 12.72
CA GLY A 113 -6.62 3.85 13.09
C GLY A 113 -5.13 3.69 13.44
N GLU A 114 -4.56 2.51 13.22
CA GLU A 114 -3.17 2.22 13.54
C GLU A 114 -2.38 1.93 12.25
N LEU A 115 -1.14 2.39 12.22
CA LEU A 115 -0.25 2.24 11.07
C LEU A 115 0.61 1.00 11.23
N TYR A 116 0.59 0.15 10.21
CA TYR A 116 1.33 -1.09 10.16
C TYR A 116 2.30 -1.11 8.99
N VAL A 117 3.51 -1.61 9.22
CA VAL A 117 4.54 -1.73 8.19
C VAL A 117 5.10 -3.15 8.22
N SER A 118 5.07 -3.82 7.07
CA SER A 118 5.77 -5.08 6.87
C SER A 118 7.12 -4.82 6.20
N GLY A 119 8.15 -5.56 6.60
CA GLY A 119 9.52 -5.29 6.10
C GLY A 119 10.58 -6.13 6.79
N GLY A 120 11.84 -5.76 6.58
CA GLY A 120 13.03 -6.52 7.03
C GLY A 120 13.76 -7.21 5.88
N SER A 121 14.95 -7.75 6.12
CA SER A 121 15.81 -8.36 5.09
C SER A 121 15.90 -9.89 5.20
N LEU A 122 16.06 -10.40 6.43
CA LEU A 122 16.21 -11.83 6.72
C LEU A 122 14.95 -12.43 7.35
N PHE A 123 14.32 -11.65 8.23
CA PHE A 123 13.07 -12.00 8.89
C PHE A 123 12.06 -10.92 8.59
N TYR A 124 10.94 -11.31 7.96
CA TYR A 124 9.88 -10.39 7.63
C TYR A 124 9.05 -10.15 8.88
N ARG A 125 9.07 -8.90 9.35
CA ARG A 125 8.40 -8.46 10.57
C ARG A 125 7.19 -7.61 10.20
N LEU A 126 6.21 -7.58 11.09
CA LEU A 126 5.13 -6.63 11.07
C LEU A 126 5.34 -5.67 12.25
N LEU A 127 5.53 -4.39 11.95
CA LEU A 127 5.61 -3.34 12.95
C LEU A 127 4.29 -2.58 13.01
N LYS A 128 3.93 -2.13 14.20
CA LYS A 128 2.83 -1.21 14.48
C LYS A 128 3.40 0.08 15.03
N TYR A 129 2.93 1.21 14.54
CA TYR A 129 3.27 2.53 15.06
C TYR A 129 2.21 3.04 16.03
N ASP A 130 2.64 3.51 17.19
CA ASP A 130 1.81 4.23 18.17
C ASP A 130 2.03 5.75 17.98
N PRO A 131 1.07 6.48 17.39
CA PRO A 131 1.22 7.92 17.16
C PRO A 131 1.15 8.75 18.45
N LYS A 132 0.62 8.22 19.55
CA LYS A 132 0.54 8.93 20.84
C LYS A 132 1.88 8.89 21.57
N ARG A 133 2.57 7.75 21.50
CA ARG A 133 3.89 7.55 22.12
C ARG A 133 5.04 7.90 21.21
N ASP A 134 4.78 8.02 19.91
CA ASP A 134 5.81 8.11 18.87
C ASP A 134 6.79 6.93 18.96
N GLU A 135 6.27 5.70 18.93
CA GLU A 135 7.06 4.49 19.11
C GLU A 135 6.60 3.37 18.17
N TRP A 136 7.55 2.51 17.76
CA TRP A 136 7.28 1.30 16.99
C TRP A 136 7.25 0.08 17.90
N GLN A 137 6.26 -0.79 17.69
CA GLN A 137 6.10 -2.06 18.38
C GLN A 137 6.10 -3.20 17.38
N GLU A 138 6.79 -4.28 17.70
CA GLU A 138 6.78 -5.48 16.87
C GLU A 138 5.52 -6.31 17.17
N CYS A 139 4.78 -6.64 16.11
CA CYS A 139 3.66 -7.58 16.18
C CYS A 139 4.19 -9.02 16.18
N PRO A 140 3.39 -10.00 16.64
CA PRO A 140 3.75 -11.41 16.53
C PRO A 140 4.16 -11.81 15.12
N TYR A 141 5.11 -12.74 15.03
CA TYR A 141 5.60 -13.25 13.74
C TYR A 141 4.61 -14.25 13.15
N ASN A 142 4.60 -14.35 11.81
CA ASN A 142 4.00 -15.48 11.12
C ASN A 142 5.10 -16.46 10.66
N ASN A 143 4.69 -17.66 10.24
CA ASN A 143 5.63 -18.67 9.75
C ASN A 143 6.19 -18.34 8.35
N SER A 144 5.65 -17.34 7.66
CA SER A 144 6.11 -16.97 6.33
C SER A 144 7.39 -16.14 6.39
N ARG A 145 8.47 -16.73 5.86
CA ARG A 145 9.75 -16.06 5.66
C ARG A 145 9.89 -15.44 4.28
N LYS A 146 8.79 -14.99 3.65
CA LYS A 146 8.82 -14.41 2.29
C LYS A 146 8.53 -12.92 2.29
N LYS A 147 8.96 -12.22 1.23
CA LYS A 147 8.53 -10.84 0.96
C LYS A 147 7.11 -10.88 0.42
N SER A 148 6.23 -10.07 0.99
CA SER A 148 4.87 -9.90 0.48
C SER A 148 4.87 -9.12 -0.82
N THR A 149 4.00 -9.52 -1.74
CA THR A 149 3.74 -8.74 -2.95
C THR A 149 2.93 -7.49 -2.64
N ASP A 150 1.96 -7.61 -1.73
CA ASP A 150 1.15 -6.50 -1.24
C ASP A 150 0.53 -6.84 0.12
N MET A 151 0.06 -5.81 0.82
CA MET A 151 -0.57 -5.89 2.12
C MET A 151 -1.72 -4.87 2.22
N VAL A 152 -2.91 -5.34 2.57
CA VAL A 152 -4.11 -4.49 2.69
C VAL A 152 -4.89 -4.79 3.95
N ALA A 153 -5.48 -3.76 4.55
CA ALA A 153 -6.35 -3.89 5.71
C ALA A 153 -7.81 -3.93 5.29
N PHE A 154 -8.55 -4.92 5.79
CA PHE A 154 -9.99 -5.00 5.62
C PHE A 154 -10.65 -5.45 6.93
N LYS A 155 -11.64 -4.67 7.40
CA LYS A 155 -12.21 -4.80 8.75
C LYS A 155 -11.08 -4.77 9.80
N ASN A 156 -11.05 -5.75 10.70
CA ASN A 156 -10.06 -5.88 11.77
C ASN A 156 -8.80 -6.67 11.35
N PHE A 157 -8.66 -7.01 10.07
CA PHE A 157 -7.61 -7.88 9.59
C PHE A 157 -6.68 -7.18 8.62
N ILE A 158 -5.39 -7.52 8.71
CA ILE A 158 -4.39 -7.21 7.70
C ILE A 158 -4.16 -8.47 6.88
N TYR A 159 -4.47 -8.40 5.59
CA TYR A 159 -4.23 -9.45 4.62
C TYR A 159 -2.88 -9.23 3.95
N ARG A 160 -2.06 -10.27 3.99
CA ARG A 160 -0.73 -10.30 3.44
C ARG A 160 -0.69 -11.33 2.33
N PHE A 161 -0.33 -10.89 1.13
CA PHE A 161 -0.26 -11.73 -0.06
C PHE A 161 1.20 -12.03 -0.38
N ASP A 162 1.56 -13.32 -0.41
CA ASP A 162 2.89 -13.77 -0.74
C ASP A 162 2.84 -14.53 -2.08
N VAL A 163 3.52 -14.00 -3.08
CA VAL A 163 3.59 -14.59 -4.43
C VAL A 163 4.83 -15.46 -4.54
N ASN A 164 4.63 -16.66 -5.05
CA ASN A 164 5.61 -17.73 -5.06
C ASN A 164 5.63 -18.36 -6.46
N ARG A 165 6.81 -18.39 -7.11
CA ARG A 165 6.90 -18.80 -8.52
C ARG A 165 6.40 -20.23 -8.76
N ASP A 166 6.65 -21.12 -7.80
CA ASP A 166 6.39 -22.55 -7.95
C ASP A 166 5.11 -23.03 -7.25
N GLN A 167 4.58 -22.25 -6.28
CA GLN A 167 3.44 -22.65 -5.43
C GLN A 167 2.22 -21.74 -5.58
N GLY A 168 2.29 -20.70 -6.40
CA GLY A 168 1.21 -19.74 -6.58
C GLY A 168 1.17 -18.64 -5.52
N VAL A 169 -0.01 -18.33 -5.01
CA VAL A 169 -0.26 -17.22 -4.08
C VAL A 169 -0.72 -17.76 -2.73
N ASN A 170 -0.07 -17.33 -1.65
CA ASN A 170 -0.50 -17.61 -0.28
C ASN A 170 -1.00 -16.34 0.39
N VAL A 171 -2.07 -16.45 1.17
CA VAL A 171 -2.68 -15.34 1.90
C VAL A 171 -2.65 -15.63 3.39
N PHE A 172 -2.03 -14.74 4.15
CA PHE A 172 -2.02 -14.76 5.61
C PHE A 172 -2.86 -13.58 6.11
N LYS A 173 -3.63 -13.78 7.18
CA LYS A 173 -4.40 -12.71 7.82
C LYS A 173 -3.94 -12.50 9.26
N TYR A 174 -3.66 -11.26 9.63
CA TYR A 174 -3.36 -10.86 11.00
C TYR A 174 -4.56 -10.17 11.61
N ASN A 175 -5.10 -10.70 12.71
CA ASN A 175 -6.15 -10.04 13.47
C ASN A 175 -5.52 -8.97 14.37
N THR A 176 -5.87 -7.71 14.15
CA THR A 176 -5.32 -6.57 14.90
C THR A 176 -5.84 -6.47 16.33
N VAL A 177 -7.01 -7.04 16.61
CA VAL A 177 -7.64 -7.02 17.94
C VAL A 177 -7.03 -8.09 18.84
N VAL A 178 -7.04 -9.36 18.42
CA VAL A 178 -6.47 -10.47 19.21
C VAL A 178 -4.97 -10.67 18.98
N LYS A 179 -4.37 -9.90 18.06
CA LYS A 179 -2.94 -9.90 17.74
C LYS A 179 -2.41 -11.28 17.33
N MET A 180 -3.10 -11.93 16.41
CA MET A 180 -2.76 -13.31 15.99
C MET A 180 -2.83 -13.49 14.47
N TRP A 181 -1.85 -14.22 13.94
CA TRP A 181 -1.80 -14.63 12.54
C TRP A 181 -2.57 -15.92 12.30
N HIS A 182 -3.21 -16.00 11.14
CA HIS A 182 -3.87 -17.19 10.63
C HIS A 182 -3.53 -17.36 9.14
N ASP A 183 -3.42 -18.61 8.71
CA ASP A 183 -3.47 -18.93 7.28
C ASP A 183 -4.89 -18.66 6.77
N SER A 184 -5.00 -17.96 5.64
CA SER A 184 -6.31 -17.56 5.11
C SER A 184 -6.70 -18.37 3.89
N ALA A 185 -5.87 -18.39 2.85
CA ALA A 185 -6.15 -19.13 1.62
C ALA A 185 -4.87 -19.31 0.80
N SER A 186 -4.92 -20.21 -0.17
CA SER A 186 -3.90 -20.33 -1.21
C SER A 186 -4.54 -20.51 -2.57
N LEU A 187 -3.83 -20.08 -3.61
CA LEU A 187 -4.17 -20.28 -5.01
C LEU A 187 -2.97 -20.90 -5.69
N GLN A 188 -3.10 -22.14 -6.17
CA GLN A 188 -2.07 -22.79 -6.96
C GLN A 188 -2.02 -22.16 -8.36
N GLN A 189 -0.87 -21.64 -8.75
CA GLN A 189 -0.66 -21.04 -10.07
C GLN A 189 0.81 -21.15 -10.46
N THR A 190 1.08 -21.38 -11.74
CA THR A 190 2.43 -21.43 -12.29
C THR A 190 2.93 -20.03 -12.63
N ASN A 191 4.13 -19.70 -12.15
CA ASN A 191 4.82 -18.42 -12.42
C ASN A 191 3.94 -17.16 -12.25
N PRO A 192 3.23 -16.99 -11.13
CA PRO A 192 2.40 -15.81 -10.90
C PRO A 192 3.23 -14.53 -10.88
N LEU A 193 2.70 -13.47 -11.52
CA LEU A 193 3.30 -12.13 -11.48
C LEU A 193 2.91 -11.40 -10.20
N PRO A 194 3.81 -10.57 -9.62
CA PRO A 194 3.47 -9.65 -8.54
C PRO A 194 2.29 -8.75 -8.93
N PHE A 195 1.44 -8.46 -7.96
CA PHE A 195 0.23 -7.65 -8.13
C PHE A 195 0.12 -6.60 -7.03
N ARG A 196 -0.81 -5.67 -7.22
CA ARG A 196 -1.25 -4.73 -6.18
C ARG A 196 -2.70 -4.99 -5.81
N CYS A 197 -3.04 -4.76 -4.55
CA CYS A 197 -4.35 -5.03 -3.99
C CYS A 197 -5.13 -3.73 -3.77
N ALA A 198 -6.40 -3.72 -4.15
CA ALA A 198 -7.35 -2.66 -3.84
C ALA A 198 -8.65 -3.27 -3.29
N ILE A 199 -9.34 -2.54 -2.41
CA ILE A 199 -10.56 -3.02 -1.78
C ILE A 199 -11.75 -2.31 -2.41
N ILE A 200 -12.75 -3.08 -2.85
CA ILE A 200 -14.01 -2.54 -3.36
C ILE A 200 -15.15 -3.37 -2.75
N GLY A 201 -16.03 -2.70 -1.99
CA GLY A 201 -17.06 -3.38 -1.21
C GLY A 201 -16.44 -4.36 -0.22
N ASN A 202 -16.85 -5.63 -0.30
CA ASN A 202 -16.36 -6.72 0.57
C ASN A 202 -15.24 -7.56 -0.07
N ASN A 203 -14.69 -7.13 -1.21
CA ASN A 203 -13.72 -7.90 -1.96
C ASN A 203 -12.38 -7.17 -2.07
N ILE A 204 -11.31 -7.96 -2.03
CA ILE A 204 -9.94 -7.52 -2.32
C ILE A 204 -9.64 -7.92 -3.77
N TYR A 205 -9.30 -6.96 -4.60
CA TYR A 205 -8.92 -7.16 -6.00
C TYR A 205 -7.41 -7.09 -6.13
N CYS A 206 -6.79 -8.18 -6.58
CA CYS A 206 -5.36 -8.30 -6.81
C CYS A 206 -5.07 -8.14 -8.30
N VAL A 207 -4.51 -7.00 -8.69
CA VAL A 207 -4.39 -6.57 -10.08
C VAL A 207 -2.93 -6.58 -10.51
N ASN A 208 -2.64 -7.21 -11.64
CA ASN A 208 -1.37 -7.07 -12.36
C ASN A 208 -1.61 -6.95 -13.88
N LYS A 209 -0.52 -6.93 -14.65
CA LYS A 209 -0.56 -6.80 -16.11
C LYS A 209 -1.15 -8.00 -16.87
N SER A 210 -1.30 -9.16 -16.23
CA SER A 210 -1.81 -10.37 -16.89
C SER A 210 -3.21 -10.77 -16.46
N GLN A 211 -3.61 -10.46 -15.23
CA GLN A 211 -4.91 -10.86 -14.67
C GLN A 211 -5.34 -9.96 -13.51
N THR A 212 -6.62 -10.02 -13.19
CA THR A 212 -7.19 -9.50 -11.93
C THR A 212 -7.79 -10.66 -11.14
N LEU A 213 -7.23 -10.97 -9.98
CA LEU A 213 -7.80 -11.98 -9.08
C LEU A 213 -8.77 -11.29 -8.11
N GLN A 214 -9.92 -11.92 -7.88
CA GLN A 214 -10.83 -11.52 -6.82
C GLN A 214 -10.59 -12.39 -5.58
N PHE A 215 -10.40 -11.75 -4.43
CA PHE A 215 -10.30 -12.40 -3.14
C PHE A 215 -11.48 -11.95 -2.28
N ILE A 216 -12.39 -12.89 -2.04
CA ILE A 216 -13.69 -12.66 -1.42
C ILE A 216 -13.53 -12.88 0.08
N VAL A 217 -13.89 -11.86 0.89
CA VAL A 217 -13.84 -11.93 2.35
C VAL A 217 -15.25 -12.01 2.90
N GLU A 218 -15.59 -13.17 3.45
CA GLU A 218 -16.84 -13.43 4.16
C GLU A 218 -16.62 -13.29 5.68
N GLU A 219 -17.66 -13.52 6.49
CA GLU A 219 -17.56 -13.34 7.95
C GLU A 219 -16.57 -14.32 8.59
N GLU A 220 -16.61 -15.59 8.20
CA GLU A 220 -15.77 -16.64 8.80
C GLU A 220 -14.60 -17.05 7.90
N ASN A 221 -14.76 -16.95 6.58
CA ASN A 221 -13.83 -17.47 5.60
C ASN A 221 -13.40 -16.41 4.57
N ALA A 222 -12.29 -16.69 3.90
CA ALA A 222 -11.87 -15.91 2.75
C ALA A 222 -11.27 -16.83 1.69
N ARG A 223 -11.55 -16.57 0.42
CA ARG A 223 -11.13 -17.43 -0.69
C ARG A 223 -10.91 -16.62 -1.97
N PHE A 224 -10.17 -17.19 -2.90
CA PHE A 224 -10.14 -16.68 -4.26
C PHE A 224 -11.46 -16.98 -4.98
N GLY A 225 -11.90 -16.06 -5.83
CA GLY A 225 -13.02 -16.26 -6.73
C GLY A 225 -12.71 -17.35 -7.77
N PRO A 226 -13.75 -17.91 -8.42
CA PRO A 226 -13.63 -19.09 -9.28
C PRO A 226 -12.81 -18.84 -10.54
N GLU A 227 -12.90 -17.63 -11.12
CA GLU A 227 -12.18 -17.28 -12.34
C GLU A 227 -11.45 -15.94 -12.22
N PRO A 228 -10.22 -15.85 -12.75
CA PRO A 228 -9.53 -14.57 -12.88
C PRO A 228 -10.31 -13.67 -13.85
N LEU A 229 -10.52 -12.41 -13.45
CA LEU A 229 -11.01 -11.38 -14.34
C LEU A 229 -9.91 -10.98 -15.32
N LYS A 230 -10.31 -10.48 -16.49
CA LYS A 230 -9.36 -9.96 -17.49
C LYS A 230 -8.45 -8.92 -16.85
N ALA A 231 -7.17 -8.96 -17.21
CA ALA A 231 -6.26 -7.87 -16.88
C ALA A 231 -6.88 -6.55 -17.38
N PRO A 232 -6.67 -5.44 -16.65
CA PRO A 232 -6.94 -4.14 -17.22
C PRO A 232 -6.22 -4.05 -18.57
N PHE A 233 -6.88 -3.47 -19.58
CA PHE A 233 -6.21 -3.19 -20.85
C PHE A 233 -4.88 -2.48 -20.58
N GLU A 234 -3.85 -2.75 -21.40
CA GLU A 234 -2.61 -1.97 -21.31
C GLU A 234 -2.99 -0.48 -21.37
N ALA A 235 -2.89 0.19 -20.23
CA ALA A 235 -3.18 1.61 -20.14
C ALA A 235 -2.05 2.35 -20.86
N LYS A 236 -2.19 2.54 -22.17
CA LYS A 236 -1.39 3.51 -22.92
C LYS A 236 -2.06 4.86 -22.74
N GLY A 237 -1.57 5.67 -21.80
CA GLY A 237 -2.14 6.99 -21.53
C GLY A 237 -1.65 7.65 -20.25
N VAL A 238 -2.04 8.91 -20.08
CA VAL A 238 -1.86 9.69 -18.83
C VAL A 238 -2.82 9.13 -17.78
N LEU A 239 -2.37 9.01 -16.52
CA LEU A 239 -3.23 8.69 -15.38
C LEU A 239 -4.44 9.65 -15.38
N PHE A 240 -5.63 9.12 -15.68
CA PHE A 240 -6.92 9.75 -15.40
C PHE A 240 -7.46 9.11 -14.12
N PRO A 241 -7.44 9.83 -13.00
CA PRO A 241 -8.11 9.36 -11.79
C PRO A 241 -9.60 9.49 -12.03
N PHE A 242 -10.26 8.37 -12.25
CA PHE A 242 -11.71 8.34 -12.30
C PHE A 242 -12.23 7.84 -10.95
N VAL A 243 -13.32 8.46 -10.50
CA VAL A 243 -14.07 7.98 -9.34
C VAL A 243 -14.95 6.84 -9.84
N LEU A 244 -14.76 5.65 -9.28
CA LEU A 244 -15.63 4.51 -9.52
C LEU A 244 -16.87 4.69 -8.62
N SER A 245 -17.83 5.48 -9.09
CA SER A 245 -19.11 5.63 -8.41
C SER A 245 -19.89 4.33 -8.55
N LEU A 246 -20.15 3.65 -7.45
CA LEU A 246 -21.09 2.52 -7.44
C LEU A 246 -22.47 3.05 -7.86
N PRO A 247 -23.19 2.36 -8.76
CA PRO A 247 -24.57 2.73 -9.02
C PRO A 247 -25.36 2.63 -7.71
N GLU A 248 -26.14 3.67 -7.40
CA GLU A 248 -27.14 3.58 -6.35
C GLU A 248 -28.08 2.41 -6.68
N LYS A 249 -28.39 1.61 -5.66
CA LYS A 249 -29.11 0.32 -5.76
C LYS A 249 -30.19 0.29 -6.85
N ALA A 250 -30.26 -0.86 -7.52
CA ALA A 250 -31.29 -1.24 -8.47
C ALA A 250 -32.69 -0.80 -8.02
N GLU A 251 -33.35 -0.02 -8.90
CA GLU A 251 -34.78 0.17 -8.83
C GLU A 251 -35.46 -1.19 -8.82
N THR A 252 -36.20 -1.42 -7.74
CA THR A 252 -37.10 -2.56 -7.62
C THR A 252 -38.41 -2.14 -8.27
N ILE A 253 -38.77 -2.74 -9.40
CA ILE A 253 -40.16 -2.81 -9.90
C ILE A 253 -40.29 -4.21 -10.51
N SER A 254 -40.62 -5.23 -9.70
CA SER A 254 -41.96 -5.82 -9.52
C SER A 254 -42.66 -6.20 -10.83
N VAL A 255 -42.89 -7.53 -10.96
CA VAL A 255 -43.67 -8.33 -11.92
C VAL A 255 -44.58 -7.59 -12.89
#